data_AF-A0A0Q4KHY8-F1
#
_entry.id   AF-A0A0Q4KHY8-F1
#
_cell.length_a   1.000
_cell.length_b   1.000
_cell.length_c   1.000
_cell.angle_alpha   90.00
_cell.angle_beta   90.00
_cell.angle_gamma   90.00
#
_symmetry.space_group_name_H-M   'P 1'
#
loop_
_entity.id
_entity.type
_entity.pdbx_description
1 polymer ?
#
loop_
_entity_poly.entity_id
_entity_poly.type
_entity_poly.pdbx_seq_one_letter_code
_entity_poly.pdbx_strand_id
1 'polypeptide(L)'
;MNRLVPIAALVLAPAAPAPAQAPPGYDVAERTRALAFDPGRFFVERPQPAMAIRYLGDDYAMPVYAIAVRKGCVDTDDGDARLTCGQRLIARMVRAPFSGTPRRPRERGYRLIGTLARAHPDSDDALRQGLDAAGLDWVEADVRQCPKAMAQLATLPDQRFAAGIDFDRRLSEIVLHADTIRFDLDDFHLRARYEGWLKPGTAGVWADGFAASLEGCWKPATAPPPWQAPGR
;
A
#
# COMPACT_ATOMS: atom_id res chain seq x y z
N MET A 1 -1.53 -76.78 -28.04
CA MET A 1 -0.65 -75.60 -28.17
C MET A 1 -0.97 -74.66 -27.00
N ASN A 2 -0.27 -74.79 -25.86
CA ASN A 2 -0.47 -73.93 -24.69
C ASN A 2 0.63 -72.87 -24.66
N ARG A 3 0.23 -71.59 -24.73
CA ARG A 3 1.12 -70.43 -24.60
C ARG A 3 1.33 -70.11 -23.11
N LEU A 4 2.59 -70.05 -22.68
CA LEU A 4 2.99 -69.43 -21.41
C LEU A 4 3.23 -67.93 -21.66
N VAL A 5 2.67 -67.09 -20.80
CA VAL A 5 2.93 -65.64 -20.74
C VAL A 5 3.82 -65.38 -19.51
N PRO A 6 4.95 -64.66 -19.63
CA PRO A 6 5.75 -64.33 -18.46
C PRO A 6 5.15 -63.13 -17.72
N ILE A 7 5.00 -63.26 -16.41
CA ILE A 7 4.65 -62.15 -15.51
C ILE A 7 5.94 -61.40 -15.20
N ALA A 8 6.08 -60.17 -15.71
CA ALA A 8 7.14 -59.26 -15.31
C ALA A 8 6.78 -58.64 -13.96
N ALA A 9 7.59 -58.87 -12.93
CA ALA A 9 7.44 -58.23 -11.63
C ALA A 9 7.91 -56.77 -11.72
N LEU A 10 6.97 -55.83 -11.52
CA LEU A 10 7.28 -54.41 -11.39
C LEU A 10 7.90 -54.17 -10.01
N VAL A 11 9.19 -53.83 -9.97
CA VAL A 11 9.86 -53.38 -8.74
C VAL A 11 9.53 -51.90 -8.54
N LEU A 12 8.63 -51.60 -7.61
CA LEU A 12 8.37 -50.24 -7.13
C LEU A 12 9.56 -49.79 -6.28
N ALA A 13 10.42 -48.93 -6.85
CA ALA A 13 11.44 -48.24 -6.07
C ALA A 13 10.80 -47.15 -5.18
N PRO A 14 11.20 -47.01 -3.91
CA PRO A 14 10.72 -45.92 -3.06
C PRO A 14 11.19 -44.58 -3.63
N ALA A 15 10.25 -43.68 -3.88
CA ALA A 15 10.55 -42.31 -4.27
C ALA A 15 11.35 -41.65 -3.14
N ALA A 16 12.55 -41.16 -3.44
CA ALA A 16 13.32 -40.36 -2.50
C ALA A 16 12.49 -39.12 -2.12
N PRO A 17 12.44 -38.75 -0.82
CA PRO A 17 11.77 -37.52 -0.42
C PRO A 17 12.42 -36.34 -1.13
N ALA A 18 11.59 -35.49 -1.72
CA ALA A 18 12.05 -34.25 -2.32
C ALA A 18 12.84 -33.44 -1.27
N PRO A 19 13.96 -32.81 -1.63
CA PRO A 19 14.70 -31.97 -0.69
C PRO A 19 13.75 -30.88 -0.16
N ALA A 20 13.69 -30.75 1.17
CA ALA A 20 12.94 -29.68 1.81
C ALA A 20 13.45 -28.35 1.25
N GLN A 21 12.55 -27.54 0.70
CA GLN A 21 12.88 -26.18 0.27
C GLN A 21 13.43 -25.44 1.50
N ALA A 22 14.61 -24.80 1.34
CA ALA A 22 15.16 -23.94 2.37
C ALA A 22 14.09 -22.92 2.79
N PRO A 23 14.00 -22.56 4.08
CA PRO A 23 13.06 -21.55 4.52
C PRO A 23 13.28 -20.28 3.69
N PRO A 24 12.21 -19.63 3.21
CA PRO A 24 12.34 -18.43 2.41
C PRO A 24 13.18 -17.41 3.18
N GLY A 25 14.20 -16.85 2.51
CA GLY A 25 15.00 -15.78 3.07
C GLY A 25 14.14 -14.58 3.43
N TYR A 26 14.68 -13.68 4.26
CA TYR A 26 13.99 -12.47 4.69
C TYR A 26 13.49 -11.64 3.49
N ASP A 27 12.17 -11.53 3.33
CA ASP A 27 11.55 -10.81 2.19
C ASP A 27 11.52 -9.30 2.45
N VAL A 28 12.57 -8.63 2.03
CA VAL A 28 12.71 -7.17 2.19
C VAL A 28 11.52 -6.40 1.61
N ALA A 29 10.96 -6.83 0.48
CA ALA A 29 9.86 -6.11 -0.18
C ALA A 29 8.56 -6.23 0.62
N GLU A 30 8.21 -7.46 1.02
CA GLU A 30 7.03 -7.72 1.86
C GLU A 30 7.15 -7.01 3.21
N ARG A 31 8.28 -7.19 3.90
CA ARG A 31 8.50 -6.55 5.20
C ARG A 31 8.51 -5.02 5.10
N THR A 32 9.08 -4.44 4.04
CA THR A 32 9.01 -2.98 3.81
C THR A 32 7.57 -2.52 3.65
N ARG A 33 6.74 -3.24 2.89
CA ARG A 33 5.33 -2.90 2.72
C ARG A 33 4.56 -2.99 4.04
N ALA A 34 4.79 -4.03 4.83
CA ALA A 34 4.12 -4.25 6.10
C ALA A 34 4.54 -3.20 7.15
N LEU A 35 5.83 -2.88 7.24
CA LEU A 35 6.35 -1.96 8.24
C LEU A 35 6.08 -0.49 7.90
N ALA A 36 6.29 -0.08 6.65
CA ALA A 36 6.27 1.33 6.26
C ALA A 36 5.04 1.76 5.45
N PHE A 37 4.48 0.88 4.61
CA PHE A 37 3.41 1.22 3.66
C PHE A 37 2.06 0.56 4.01
N ASP A 38 1.87 0.18 5.27
CA ASP A 38 0.57 -0.22 5.81
C ASP A 38 -0.12 0.98 6.47
N PRO A 39 -1.19 1.52 5.85
CA PRO A 39 -1.99 2.61 6.41
C PRO A 39 -2.50 2.35 7.83
N GLY A 40 -2.69 1.08 8.21
CA GLY A 40 -3.14 0.70 9.54
C GLY A 40 -2.15 1.03 10.66
N ARG A 41 -0.90 1.38 10.31
CA ARG A 41 0.16 1.75 11.25
C ARG A 41 0.32 3.27 11.40
N PHE A 42 -0.40 4.07 10.61
CA PHE A 42 -0.17 5.53 10.55
C PHE A 42 -0.80 6.28 11.73
N PHE A 43 -1.78 5.68 12.39
CA PHE A 43 -2.47 6.22 13.56
C PHE A 43 -2.51 5.15 14.66
N VAL A 44 -1.53 5.18 15.55
CA VAL A 44 -1.34 4.16 16.61
C VAL A 44 -2.58 4.04 17.50
N GLU A 45 -3.26 5.16 17.73
CA GLU A 45 -4.42 5.26 18.62
C GLU A 45 -5.67 4.58 18.05
N ARG A 46 -5.81 4.61 16.72
CA ARG A 46 -6.93 4.01 15.99
C ARG A 46 -6.45 3.45 14.65
N PRO A 47 -6.21 2.13 14.58
CA PRO A 47 -5.58 1.49 13.42
C PRO A 47 -6.44 1.41 12.16
N GLN A 48 -7.73 1.69 12.27
CA GLN A 48 -8.63 1.67 11.12
C GLN A 48 -8.80 3.11 10.64
N PRO A 49 -8.10 3.52 9.58
CA PRO A 49 -8.33 4.83 8.99
C PRO A 49 -9.73 4.89 8.38
N ALA A 50 -10.31 6.09 8.34
CA ALA A 50 -11.59 6.30 7.64
C ALA A 50 -11.43 6.11 6.13
N MET A 51 -10.22 6.36 5.62
CA MET A 51 -9.87 6.17 4.21
C MET A 51 -8.40 5.81 4.09
N ALA A 52 -8.07 4.87 3.21
CA ALA A 52 -6.71 4.46 2.92
C ALA A 52 -6.48 4.36 1.41
N ILE A 53 -5.30 4.78 0.97
CA ILE A 53 -4.85 4.68 -0.42
C ILE A 53 -3.48 4.03 -0.41
N ARG A 54 -3.25 3.03 -1.24
CA ARG A 54 -1.93 2.43 -1.47
C ARG A 54 -1.66 2.39 -2.95
N TYR A 55 -0.58 3.02 -3.39
CA TYR A 55 -0.11 2.93 -4.76
C TYR A 55 1.10 1.99 -4.80
N LEU A 56 0.95 0.92 -5.57
CA LEU A 56 1.94 -0.13 -5.77
C LEU A 56 2.33 -0.16 -7.25
N GLY A 57 3.62 -0.30 -7.53
CA GLY A 57 4.15 -0.43 -8.87
C GLY A 57 4.18 -1.88 -9.32
N ASP A 58 3.68 -2.13 -10.53
CA ASP A 58 3.76 -3.42 -11.22
C ASP A 58 3.11 -4.63 -10.50
N ASP A 59 3.21 -5.81 -11.10
CA ASP A 59 2.83 -7.11 -10.52
C ASP A 59 3.71 -7.55 -9.33
N TYR A 60 4.87 -6.91 -9.13
CA TYR A 60 5.75 -7.12 -7.98
C TYR A 60 5.36 -6.30 -6.73
N ALA A 61 4.28 -5.52 -6.81
CA ALA A 61 3.76 -4.72 -5.71
C ALA A 61 4.83 -3.79 -5.08
N MET A 62 5.64 -3.12 -5.90
CA MET A 62 6.69 -2.23 -5.42
C MET A 62 6.08 -0.99 -4.73
N PRO A 63 6.45 -0.64 -3.50
CA PRO A 63 5.78 0.45 -2.78
C PRO A 63 6.09 1.82 -3.42
N VAL A 64 5.06 2.57 -3.80
CA VAL A 64 5.22 3.94 -4.31
C VAL A 64 4.83 4.95 -3.24
N TYR A 65 3.58 4.90 -2.76
CA TYR A 65 3.11 5.66 -1.61
C TYR A 65 1.96 4.95 -0.91
N ALA A 66 1.73 5.30 0.35
CA ALA A 66 0.54 4.93 1.10
C ALA A 66 0.03 6.15 1.86
N ILE A 67 -1.28 6.36 1.86
CA ILE A 67 -1.97 7.44 2.57
C ILE A 67 -3.00 6.82 3.50
N ALA A 68 -3.08 7.34 4.72
CA ALA A 68 -4.15 7.06 5.67
C ALA A 68 -4.82 8.37 6.05
N VAL A 69 -6.14 8.42 6.06
CA VAL A 69 -6.91 9.57 6.53
C VAL A 69 -7.78 9.20 7.71
N ARG A 70 -7.73 10.03 8.74
CA ARG A 70 -8.48 9.87 9.99
C ARG A 70 -9.35 11.09 10.25
N LYS A 71 -10.56 10.81 10.77
CA LYS A 71 -11.44 11.83 11.36
C LYS A 71 -11.13 11.98 12.84
N GLY A 72 -11.17 13.21 13.33
CA GLY A 72 -11.08 13.50 14.76
C GLY A 72 -9.65 13.73 15.25
N CYS A 73 -9.49 13.60 16.57
CA CYS A 73 -8.27 13.93 17.30
C CYS A 73 -7.15 12.92 17.11
N VAL A 74 -5.92 13.40 17.17
CA VAL A 74 -4.68 12.60 17.27
C VAL A 74 -4.03 12.84 18.63
N ASP A 75 -3.16 11.92 19.11
CA ASP A 75 -2.61 12.03 20.48
C ASP A 75 -1.71 13.25 20.70
N THR A 76 -1.18 13.82 19.63
CA THR A 76 -0.38 15.04 19.66
C THR A 76 -1.23 16.31 19.78
N ASP A 77 -2.56 16.21 19.81
CA ASP A 77 -3.44 17.38 19.95
C ASP A 77 -3.48 17.89 21.39
N ASP A 78 -3.01 19.13 21.57
CA ASP A 78 -3.06 19.88 22.81
C ASP A 78 -3.85 21.20 22.67
N GLY A 79 -4.12 21.88 23.79
CA GLY A 79 -4.78 23.18 23.83
C GLY A 79 -6.03 23.32 22.93
N ASP A 80 -6.05 24.36 22.10
CA ASP A 80 -7.15 24.67 21.18
C ASP A 80 -7.30 23.64 20.05
N ALA A 81 -6.21 22.97 19.66
CA ALA A 81 -6.26 21.90 18.68
C ALA A 81 -7.11 20.75 19.20
N ARG A 82 -7.01 20.41 20.49
CA ARG A 82 -7.84 19.39 21.15
C ARG A 82 -9.30 19.80 21.32
N LEU A 83 -9.60 21.09 21.49
CA LEU A 83 -10.99 21.56 21.59
C LEU A 83 -11.73 21.49 20.24
N THR A 84 -11.00 21.61 19.13
CA THR A 84 -11.55 21.63 17.77
C THR A 84 -11.31 20.34 16.99
N CYS A 85 -10.57 19.38 17.55
CA CYS A 85 -10.11 18.19 16.84
C CYS A 85 -11.21 17.26 16.35
N GLY A 86 -12.41 17.27 16.96
CA GLY A 86 -13.56 16.50 16.49
C GLY A 86 -13.98 16.83 15.05
N GLN A 87 -13.57 18.00 14.56
CA GLN A 87 -13.78 18.46 13.20
C GLN A 87 -12.54 18.31 12.30
N ARG A 88 -11.43 17.71 12.74
CA ARG A 88 -10.25 17.58 11.90
C ARG A 88 -10.33 16.35 11.00
N LEU A 89 -9.69 16.47 9.84
CA LEU A 89 -9.51 15.38 8.88
C LEU A 89 -8.03 15.31 8.55
N ILE A 90 -7.31 14.41 9.21
CA ILE A 90 -5.84 14.33 9.13
C ILE A 90 -5.46 13.25 8.15
N ALA A 91 -4.65 13.61 7.16
CA ALA A 91 -4.02 12.68 6.24
C ALA A 91 -2.55 12.52 6.61
N ARG A 92 -2.06 11.28 6.67
CA ARG A 92 -0.63 10.95 6.78
C ARG A 92 -0.22 10.14 5.56
N MET A 93 0.99 10.38 5.06
CA MET A 93 1.52 9.70 3.89
C MET A 93 2.96 9.25 4.13
N VAL A 94 3.25 7.99 3.78
CA VAL A 94 4.61 7.54 3.47
C VAL A 94 4.76 7.48 1.97
N ARG A 95 5.83 8.08 1.43
CA ARG A 95 6.15 8.03 0.01
C ARG A 95 7.61 7.62 -0.18
N ALA A 96 7.83 6.67 -1.10
CA ALA A 96 9.17 6.22 -1.45
C ALA A 96 9.99 7.38 -2.04
N PRO A 97 11.30 7.47 -1.72
CA PRO A 97 12.17 8.54 -2.16
C PRO A 97 12.19 8.70 -3.68
N PHE A 98 12.35 9.95 -4.13
CA PHE A 98 12.50 10.27 -5.55
C PHE A 98 13.47 11.40 -5.76
N SER A 99 14.47 11.16 -6.61
CA SER A 99 15.50 12.15 -6.93
C SER A 99 15.29 12.76 -8.32
N GLY A 100 14.05 12.82 -8.81
CA GLY A 100 13.76 13.08 -10.23
C GLY A 100 13.58 11.79 -11.03
N THR A 101 13.65 11.87 -12.36
CA THR A 101 13.46 10.76 -13.33
C THR A 101 13.90 9.42 -12.73
N PRO A 102 12.99 8.44 -12.67
CA PRO A 102 12.26 8.05 -13.88
C PRO A 102 10.81 8.54 -14.04
N ARG A 103 10.24 8.34 -15.24
CA ARG A 103 8.86 8.75 -15.56
C ARG A 103 7.82 7.89 -14.85
N ARG A 104 8.13 6.62 -14.53
CA ARG A 104 7.14 5.69 -14.00
C ARG A 104 7.16 5.69 -12.47
N PRO A 105 6.00 5.83 -11.79
CA PRO A 105 5.92 5.81 -10.33
C PRO A 105 6.61 4.59 -9.69
N ARG A 106 6.50 3.41 -10.33
CA ARG A 106 7.10 2.15 -9.87
C ARG A 106 8.61 2.19 -9.62
N GLU A 107 9.35 3.01 -10.35
CA GLU A 107 10.82 2.99 -10.27
C GLU A 107 11.34 3.54 -8.93
N ARG A 108 10.52 4.32 -8.22
CA ARG A 108 10.77 4.74 -6.83
C ARG A 108 10.79 3.54 -5.90
N GLY A 109 9.80 2.66 -6.02
CA GLY A 109 9.70 1.45 -5.20
C GLY A 109 10.85 0.49 -5.46
N TYR A 110 11.21 0.27 -6.74
CA TYR A 110 12.39 -0.54 -7.09
C TYR A 110 13.68 0.02 -6.49
N ARG A 111 13.89 1.33 -6.56
CA ARG A 111 15.08 1.96 -5.96
C ARG A 111 15.09 1.82 -4.44
N LEU A 112 13.96 2.03 -3.78
CA LEU A 112 13.83 1.85 -2.32
C LEU A 112 14.16 0.41 -1.92
N ILE A 113 13.46 -0.57 -2.49
CA ILE A 113 13.66 -1.99 -2.17
C ILE A 113 15.08 -2.43 -2.51
N GLY A 114 15.61 -2.06 -3.68
CA GLY A 114 16.98 -2.37 -4.06
C GLY A 114 18.02 -1.75 -3.13
N THR A 115 17.73 -0.60 -2.52
CA THR A 115 18.62 0.03 -1.52
C THR A 115 18.58 -0.69 -0.19
N LEU A 116 17.38 -1.02 0.30
CA LEU A 116 17.20 -1.77 1.55
C LEU A 116 17.81 -3.18 1.43
N ALA A 117 17.62 -3.85 0.29
CA ALA A 117 18.13 -5.20 0.06
C ALA A 117 19.66 -5.28 0.01
N ARG A 118 20.36 -4.23 -0.43
CA ARG A 118 21.84 -4.18 -0.44
C ARG A 118 22.46 -4.21 0.96
N ALA A 119 21.71 -3.79 1.98
CA ALA A 119 22.16 -3.89 3.37
C ALA A 119 21.99 -5.31 3.94
N HIS A 120 21.38 -6.22 3.17
CA HIS A 120 21.11 -7.61 3.57
C HIS A 120 20.46 -7.74 4.96
N PRO A 121 19.36 -7.02 5.24
CA PRO A 121 18.67 -7.19 6.51
C PRO A 121 18.15 -8.63 6.62
N ASP A 122 18.27 -9.19 7.81
CA ASP A 122 17.80 -10.53 8.17
C ASP A 122 16.66 -10.49 9.19
N SER A 123 16.26 -9.29 9.61
CA SER A 123 15.29 -9.04 10.66
C SER A 123 14.57 -7.70 10.46
N ASP A 124 13.40 -7.56 11.09
CA ASP A 124 12.63 -6.32 11.09
C ASP A 124 13.43 -5.17 11.69
N ASP A 125 14.21 -5.40 12.74
CA ASP A 125 15.01 -4.35 13.39
C ASP A 125 16.11 -3.82 12.46
N ALA A 126 16.84 -4.71 11.77
CA ALA A 126 17.80 -4.33 10.75
C ALA A 126 17.13 -3.56 9.60
N LEU A 127 15.93 -3.99 9.18
CA LEU A 127 15.16 -3.29 8.15
C LEU A 127 14.70 -1.90 8.62
N ARG A 128 14.27 -1.73 9.87
CA ARG A 128 13.86 -0.43 10.44
C ARG A 128 15.01 0.57 10.44
N GLN A 129 16.22 0.15 10.79
CA GLN A 129 17.43 0.98 10.68
C GLN A 129 17.67 1.42 9.22
N GLY A 130 17.48 0.50 8.27
CA GLY A 130 17.56 0.81 6.84
C GLY A 130 16.49 1.82 6.38
N LEU A 131 15.26 1.70 6.88
CA LEU A 131 14.15 2.60 6.56
C LEU A 131 14.41 4.02 7.07
N ASP A 132 15.00 4.18 8.26
CA ASP A 132 15.37 5.49 8.81
C ASP A 132 16.37 6.23 7.89
N ALA A 133 17.29 5.50 7.28
CA ALA A 133 18.29 6.04 6.37
C ALA A 133 17.84 6.13 4.91
N ALA A 134 16.68 5.55 4.55
CA ALA A 134 16.25 5.41 3.16
C ALA A 134 15.62 6.69 2.57
N GLY A 135 15.45 7.74 3.37
CA GLY A 135 14.96 9.04 2.90
C GLY A 135 13.50 9.00 2.43
N LEU A 136 12.66 8.20 3.08
CA LEU A 136 11.21 8.22 2.82
C LEU A 136 10.62 9.57 3.24
N ASP A 137 9.66 10.06 2.46
CA ASP A 137 8.84 11.19 2.89
C ASP A 137 7.79 10.67 3.89
N TRP A 138 7.86 11.13 5.13
CA TRP A 138 6.80 10.95 6.13
C TRP A 138 6.14 12.30 6.41
N VAL A 139 4.92 12.47 5.88
CA VAL A 139 4.25 13.78 5.83
C VAL A 139 2.82 13.70 6.34
N GLU A 140 2.32 14.83 6.83
CA GLU A 140 0.97 15.03 7.34
C GLU A 140 0.33 16.27 6.70
N ALA A 141 -0.99 16.23 6.54
CA ALA A 141 -1.81 17.37 6.14
C ALA A 141 -3.15 17.37 6.89
N ASP A 142 -3.64 18.56 7.24
CA ASP A 142 -5.04 18.75 7.60
C ASP A 142 -5.85 18.97 6.31
N VAL A 143 -6.59 17.95 5.90
CA VAL A 143 -7.38 17.94 4.66
C VAL A 143 -8.36 19.10 4.64
N ARG A 144 -8.94 19.50 5.80
CA ARG A 144 -9.90 20.61 5.85
C ARG A 144 -9.26 21.97 5.55
N GLN A 145 -7.96 22.09 5.76
CA GLN A 145 -7.18 23.29 5.43
C GLN A 145 -6.61 23.25 4.01
N CYS A 146 -6.92 22.21 3.23
CA CYS A 146 -6.43 22.02 1.87
C CYS A 146 -7.58 22.15 0.85
N PRO A 147 -7.79 23.32 0.21
CA PRO A 147 -8.98 23.58 -0.60
C PRO A 147 -9.15 22.61 -1.78
N LYS A 148 -8.05 22.23 -2.45
CA LYS A 148 -8.10 21.28 -3.57
C LYS A 148 -8.54 19.89 -3.10
N ALA A 149 -8.02 19.43 -1.97
CA ALA A 149 -8.40 18.15 -1.40
C ALA A 149 -9.84 18.14 -0.88
N MET A 150 -10.31 19.24 -0.28
CA MET A 150 -11.71 19.39 0.09
C MET A 150 -12.63 19.39 -1.12
N ALA A 151 -12.25 20.06 -2.21
CA ALA A 151 -13.02 20.04 -3.45
C ALA A 151 -13.10 18.62 -4.02
N GLN A 152 -11.99 17.87 -4.07
CA GLN A 152 -11.99 16.48 -4.51
C GLN A 152 -12.83 15.60 -3.57
N LEU A 153 -12.72 15.77 -2.25
CA LEU A 153 -13.50 15.02 -1.28
C LEU A 153 -15.01 15.30 -1.40
N ALA A 154 -15.41 16.53 -1.74
CA ALA A 154 -16.81 16.88 -1.95
C ALA A 154 -17.45 16.14 -3.12
N THR A 155 -16.66 15.64 -4.08
CA THR A 155 -17.16 14.80 -5.19
C THR A 155 -17.40 13.34 -4.81
N LEU A 156 -16.93 12.91 -3.63
CA LEU A 156 -17.00 11.52 -3.16
C LEU A 156 -18.43 10.96 -3.11
N PRO A 157 -19.46 11.69 -2.61
CA PRO A 157 -20.83 11.18 -2.56
C PRO A 157 -21.44 10.95 -3.94
N ASP A 158 -21.00 11.71 -4.95
CA ASP A 158 -21.47 11.59 -6.34
C ASP A 158 -20.79 10.42 -7.06
N GLN A 159 -19.71 9.87 -6.49
CA GLN A 159 -19.04 8.72 -7.04
C GLN A 159 -19.89 7.47 -6.83
N ARG A 160 -20.42 6.95 -7.94
CA ARG A 160 -20.93 5.58 -8.00
C ARG A 160 -19.73 4.65 -8.21
N PHE A 161 -19.00 4.36 -7.14
CA PHE A 161 -17.96 3.34 -7.19
C PHE A 161 -18.62 1.98 -7.44
N ALA A 162 -18.73 1.61 -8.72
CA ALA A 162 -19.16 0.28 -9.07
C ALA A 162 -18.13 -0.72 -8.51
N ALA A 163 -18.60 -1.66 -7.69
CA ALA A 163 -17.79 -2.77 -7.24
C ALA A 163 -17.43 -3.63 -8.46
N GLY A 164 -16.33 -3.30 -9.15
CA GLY A 164 -15.71 -4.12 -10.19
C GLY A 164 -16.52 -4.38 -11.46
N ILE A 165 -17.71 -3.83 -11.65
CA ILE A 165 -18.49 -4.07 -12.88
C ILE A 165 -18.14 -3.02 -13.94
N ASP A 166 -17.43 -3.50 -14.95
CA ASP A 166 -17.17 -2.81 -16.19
C ASP A 166 -18.49 -2.67 -16.98
N PHE A 167 -19.08 -1.47 -16.98
CA PHE A 167 -20.25 -1.20 -17.82
C PHE A 167 -19.87 -0.94 -19.28
N ASP A 168 -18.58 -0.74 -19.57
CA ASP A 168 -18.09 -0.61 -20.93
C ASP A 168 -17.68 -2.00 -21.43
N ARG A 169 -18.60 -2.69 -22.10
CA ARG A 169 -18.41 -4.05 -22.69
C ARG A 169 -17.38 -4.08 -23.83
N ARG A 170 -16.47 -3.11 -23.90
CA ARG A 170 -15.33 -3.09 -24.82
C ARG A 170 -14.24 -3.91 -24.14
N LEU A 171 -14.04 -5.14 -24.65
CA LEU A 171 -12.91 -6.05 -24.41
C LEU A 171 -11.98 -5.64 -23.26
N SER A 172 -11.97 -6.43 -22.18
CA SER A 172 -11.00 -6.33 -21.09
C SER A 172 -9.60 -6.04 -21.64
N GLU A 173 -9.17 -4.79 -21.50
CA GLU A 173 -7.85 -4.35 -21.94
C GLU A 173 -6.83 -5.13 -21.13
N ILE A 174 -6.07 -6.01 -21.79
CA ILE A 174 -5.01 -6.76 -21.12
C ILE A 174 -3.84 -5.78 -20.92
N VAL A 175 -3.84 -5.12 -19.77
CA VAL A 175 -2.73 -4.27 -19.35
C VAL A 175 -1.75 -5.14 -18.56
N LEU A 176 -0.68 -5.58 -19.23
CA LEU A 176 0.41 -6.28 -18.56
C LEU A 176 1.23 -5.29 -17.72
N HIS A 177 1.65 -5.71 -16.53
CA HIS A 177 2.57 -4.95 -15.70
C HIS A 177 2.06 -3.54 -15.32
N ALA A 178 0.75 -3.44 -15.06
CA ALA A 178 0.11 -2.22 -14.64
C ALA A 178 0.45 -1.90 -13.18
N ASP A 179 0.66 -0.62 -12.89
CA ASP A 179 0.71 -0.16 -11.51
C ASP A 179 -0.68 -0.33 -10.89
N THR A 180 -0.73 -0.73 -9.62
CA THR A 180 -1.96 -1.04 -8.89
C THR A 180 -2.20 0.01 -7.81
N ILE A 181 -3.38 0.60 -7.82
CA ILE A 181 -3.88 1.41 -6.70
C ILE A 181 -4.92 0.60 -5.93
N ARG A 182 -4.78 0.60 -4.62
CA ARG A 182 -5.78 0.11 -3.68
C ARG A 182 -6.38 1.27 -2.93
N PHE A 183 -7.70 1.32 -2.91
CA PHE A 183 -8.48 2.33 -2.22
C PHE A 183 -9.47 1.63 -1.29
N ASP A 184 -9.41 1.96 -0.01
CA ASP A 184 -10.34 1.51 1.01
C ASP A 184 -11.00 2.74 1.64
N LEU A 185 -12.32 2.78 1.65
CA LEU A 185 -13.12 3.78 2.37
C LEU A 185 -14.02 3.05 3.34
N ASP A 186 -13.92 3.40 4.62
CA ASP A 186 -14.80 2.91 5.68
C ASP A 186 -15.37 4.11 6.43
N ASP A 187 -16.46 4.65 5.88
CA ASP A 187 -17.28 5.65 6.54
C ASP A 187 -18.64 5.05 6.91
N PHE A 188 -19.26 5.58 7.97
CA PHE A 188 -20.48 5.03 8.56
C PHE A 188 -21.64 4.88 7.54
N HIS A 189 -21.62 5.65 6.45
CA HIS A 189 -22.62 5.61 5.38
C HIS A 189 -22.08 5.15 4.03
N LEU A 190 -20.77 4.93 3.89
CA LEU A 190 -20.16 4.59 2.60
C LEU A 190 -18.97 3.67 2.82
N ARG A 191 -19.10 2.44 2.32
CA ARG A 191 -18.00 1.48 2.24
C ARG A 191 -17.67 1.22 0.79
N ALA A 192 -16.43 1.50 0.39
CA ALA A 192 -15.95 1.23 -0.94
C ALA A 192 -14.57 0.58 -0.86
N ARG A 193 -14.34 -0.41 -1.71
CA ARG A 193 -13.04 -1.01 -1.92
C ARG A 193 -12.76 -1.12 -3.40
N TYR A 194 -11.54 -0.78 -3.79
CA TYR A 194 -11.04 -0.91 -5.14
C TYR A 194 -9.61 -1.40 -5.09
N GLU A 195 -9.27 -2.33 -5.97
CA GLU A 195 -7.91 -2.78 -6.20
C GLU A 195 -7.76 -3.06 -7.69
N GLY A 196 -6.82 -2.37 -8.33
CA GLY A 196 -6.58 -2.48 -9.75
C GLY A 196 -5.78 -1.31 -10.28
N TRP A 197 -5.61 -1.24 -11.60
CA TRP A 197 -4.89 -0.13 -12.24
C TRP A 197 -5.73 1.15 -12.31
N LEU A 198 -5.13 2.26 -12.73
CA LEU A 198 -5.80 3.57 -12.86
C LEU A 198 -6.71 3.66 -14.09
N LYS A 199 -7.71 2.79 -14.19
CA LYS A 199 -8.69 2.81 -15.28
C LYS A 199 -9.61 4.04 -15.16
N PRO A 200 -9.82 4.83 -16.23
CA PRO A 200 -10.75 5.97 -16.22
C PRO A 200 -12.12 5.60 -15.66
N GLY A 201 -12.68 6.47 -14.81
CA GLY A 201 -14.01 6.27 -14.20
C GLY A 201 -14.05 5.32 -13.00
N THR A 202 -12.90 4.81 -12.53
CA THR A 202 -12.84 3.95 -11.34
C THR A 202 -12.52 4.72 -10.06
N ALA A 203 -12.78 4.09 -8.92
CA ALA A 203 -12.38 4.62 -7.61
C ALA A 203 -10.86 4.82 -7.50
N GLY A 204 -10.06 4.04 -8.25
CA GLY A 204 -8.62 4.22 -8.34
C GLY A 204 -8.22 5.58 -8.90
N VAL A 205 -8.85 6.02 -10.00
CA VAL A 205 -8.58 7.36 -10.58
C VAL A 205 -9.02 8.47 -9.64
N TRP A 206 -10.15 8.31 -8.95
CA TRP A 206 -10.57 9.26 -7.93
C TRP A 206 -9.56 9.35 -6.78
N ALA A 207 -9.08 8.20 -6.28
CA ALA A 207 -8.11 8.12 -5.18
C ALA A 207 -6.76 8.75 -5.55
N ASP A 208 -6.26 8.49 -6.75
CA ASP A 208 -5.05 9.14 -7.27
C ASP A 208 -5.23 10.66 -7.40
N GLY A 209 -6.39 11.11 -7.88
CA GLY A 209 -6.77 12.53 -7.89
C GLY A 209 -6.82 13.15 -6.50
N PHE A 210 -7.33 12.43 -5.50
CA PHE A 210 -7.32 12.88 -4.10
C PHE A 210 -5.89 12.96 -3.55
N ALA A 211 -5.05 11.96 -3.78
CA ALA A 211 -3.64 12.01 -3.41
C ALA A 211 -2.93 13.23 -4.03
N ALA A 212 -3.11 13.46 -5.34
CA ALA A 212 -2.54 14.60 -6.04
C ALA A 212 -3.08 15.95 -5.53
N SER A 213 -4.35 16.01 -5.11
CA SER A 213 -4.95 17.24 -4.58
C SER A 213 -4.40 17.69 -3.23
N LEU A 214 -3.73 16.79 -2.50
CA LEU A 214 -3.03 17.09 -1.23
C LEU A 214 -1.62 17.66 -1.47
N GLU A 215 -1.09 17.58 -2.69
CA GLU A 215 0.21 18.15 -3.01
C GLU A 215 0.21 19.67 -2.78
N GLY A 216 1.24 20.15 -2.08
CA GLY A 216 1.35 21.54 -1.60
C GLY A 216 0.75 21.78 -0.21
N CYS A 217 -0.05 20.85 0.34
CA CYS A 217 -0.56 20.91 1.71
C CYS A 217 0.27 20.05 2.68
N TRP A 218 1.07 19.12 2.16
CA TRP A 218 1.95 18.27 2.94
C TRP A 218 2.99 19.06 3.74
N LYS A 219 3.15 18.67 5.01
CA LYS A 219 4.22 19.13 5.90
C LYS A 219 4.88 17.91 6.52
N PRO A 220 6.13 18.01 7.01
CA PRO A 220 6.74 16.92 7.78
C PRO A 220 5.79 16.49 8.92
N ALA A 221 5.54 15.19 9.03
CA ALA A 221 4.66 14.67 10.07
C ALA A 221 5.36 14.79 11.45
N THR A 222 4.59 15.18 12.46
CA THR A 222 5.08 15.27 13.86
C THR A 222 4.99 13.94 14.60
N ALA A 223 4.14 13.02 14.14
CA ALA A 223 4.05 11.68 14.68
C ALA A 223 5.27 10.83 14.29
N PRO A 224 5.66 9.84 15.12
CA PRO A 224 6.69 8.88 14.74
C PRO A 224 6.33 8.18 13.42
N PRO A 225 7.33 7.88 12.57
CA PRO A 225 7.08 7.13 11.34
C PRO A 225 6.57 5.72 11.65
N PRO A 226 5.77 5.11 10.75
CA PRO A 226 5.09 3.85 11.04
C PRO A 226 6.07 2.70 11.31
N TRP A 227 7.23 2.67 10.65
CA TRP A 227 8.27 1.65 10.89
C TRP A 227 9.04 1.85 12.21
N GLN A 228 8.73 2.86 13.02
CA GLN A 228 9.23 2.98 14.39
C GLN A 228 8.15 2.72 15.43
N ALA A 229 6.87 2.71 15.03
CA ALA A 229 5.79 2.34 15.95
C ALA A 229 6.00 0.89 16.45
N PRO A 230 5.75 0.62 17.76
CA PRO A 230 5.86 -0.72 18.31
C PRO A 230 5.03 -1.70 17.49
N GLY A 231 5.59 -2.89 17.26
CA GLY A 231 4.90 -3.99 16.59
C GLY A 231 3.63 -4.34 17.37
N ARG A 232 2.59 -4.74 16.64
CA ARG A 232 1.42 -5.39 17.23
C ARG A 232 1.57 -6.89 17.10
#